data_AF-A0A6M4JDW8-F1
#
_entry.id   AF-A0A6M4JDW8-F1
#
_cell.length_a   1.000
_cell.length_b   1.000
_cell.length_c   1.000
_cell.angle_alpha   90.00
_cell.angle_beta   90.00
_cell.angle_gamma   90.00
#
_symmetry.space_group_name_H-M   'P 1'
#
loop_
_entity.id
_entity.type
_entity.pdbx_description
1 polymer ?
#
loop_
_entity_poly.entity_id
_entity_poly.type
_entity_poly.pdbx_seq_one_letter_code
_entity_poly.pdbx_strand_id
1 'polypeptide(L)'
;MNNIGQIKFINSSLLDLENKENAYIFINKLIENGIKNIHYDVMDQKFAKNTKSFTIEEIKLAYQKSNSHTMDVHLMVEDPQKWIKELDFVNYISFHYEAIGYKKALEIVQTYQTDKLKLGLAINPSTSFEEIKDLIKEFKLILIMSVQAGQGGQSFQPQIIDKIVQIKQYILENSLDTKIMIDGGIKKDLLDKVFFAGVDFAVMGSYILNNSDSESLKSLNSLSLKWKEIYLAGGCFWGMQAWLKIQKGAIKTWVGYANSDIIKPLYQDLIHKRSKAVETVQFIYDSSQTSLNQIVNNFLLTIDPTSVNFQAHDVGIQYRNGIYWNHNNFSENDNNEMKQEILKTINKVQNNYQKPIVTEVLNLDNFYLAEEYHQDYLDKNPGAYCHIKL
;
A
#
# COMPACT_ATOMS: atom_id res chain seq x y z
N MET A 1 -7.11 14.49 -6.29
CA MET A 1 -7.60 13.36 -7.11
C MET A 1 -6.55 12.27 -7.00
N ASN A 2 -6.73 11.35 -6.05
CA ASN A 2 -5.74 10.29 -5.77
C ASN A 2 -6.34 8.94 -6.18
N ASN A 3 -5.86 8.40 -7.31
CA ASN A 3 -6.05 6.99 -7.68
C ASN A 3 -5.32 6.12 -6.65
N ILE A 4 -6.02 5.60 -5.65
CA ILE A 4 -5.50 4.62 -4.67
C ILE A 4 -6.14 3.24 -4.93
N GLY A 5 -6.62 2.99 -6.15
CA GLY A 5 -6.71 1.62 -6.67
C GLY A 5 -5.28 1.17 -6.83
N GLN A 6 -4.70 0.56 -5.78
CA GLN A 6 -3.26 0.31 -5.72
C GLN A 6 -2.88 -0.69 -6.81
N ILE A 7 -2.50 -0.18 -7.99
CA ILE A 7 -1.76 -0.95 -8.98
C ILE A 7 -0.44 -1.30 -8.30
N LYS A 8 -0.31 -2.57 -7.91
CA LYS A 8 0.93 -3.11 -7.38
C LYS A 8 1.77 -3.61 -8.52
N PHE A 9 3.06 -3.33 -8.41
CA PHE A 9 4.00 -3.60 -9.48
C PHE A 9 5.08 -4.53 -8.98
N ILE A 10 5.38 -5.53 -9.80
CA ILE A 10 6.59 -6.33 -9.66
C ILE A 10 7.66 -5.64 -10.51
N ASN A 11 8.79 -5.33 -9.88
CA ASN A 11 9.97 -4.78 -10.53
C ASN A 11 11.01 -5.90 -10.64
N SER A 12 11.40 -6.28 -11.85
CA SER A 12 12.44 -7.30 -12.01
C SER A 12 13.82 -6.66 -11.85
N SER A 13 14.57 -7.04 -10.80
CA SER A 13 15.99 -6.68 -10.70
C SER A 13 16.81 -7.55 -11.63
N LEU A 14 17.73 -6.90 -12.35
CA LEU A 14 18.65 -7.53 -13.29
C LEU A 14 20.05 -7.75 -12.70
N LEU A 15 20.25 -7.48 -11.40
CA LEU A 15 21.57 -7.50 -10.75
C LEU A 15 22.31 -8.84 -10.97
N ASP A 16 21.58 -9.95 -10.84
CA ASP A 16 22.11 -11.31 -10.97
C ASP A 16 22.18 -11.83 -12.42
N LEU A 17 21.86 -11.00 -13.42
CA LEU A 17 22.07 -11.35 -14.82
C LEU A 17 23.57 -11.35 -15.17
N GLU A 18 24.06 -12.45 -15.74
CA GLU A 18 25.48 -12.65 -16.05
C GLU A 18 25.98 -11.73 -17.17
N ASN A 19 25.22 -11.59 -18.27
CA ASN A 19 25.59 -10.77 -19.43
C ASN A 19 24.68 -9.53 -19.54
N LYS A 20 25.15 -8.42 -18.97
CA LYS A 20 24.41 -7.15 -18.93
C LYS A 20 24.41 -6.40 -20.26
N GLU A 21 25.42 -6.59 -21.12
CA GLU A 21 25.44 -6.03 -22.48
C GLU A 21 24.25 -6.53 -23.33
N ASN A 22 23.72 -7.71 -23.01
CA ASN A 22 22.56 -8.31 -23.66
C ASN A 22 21.29 -8.30 -22.79
N ALA A 23 21.25 -7.48 -21.74
CA ALA A 23 20.09 -7.37 -20.84
C ALA A 23 18.79 -7.07 -21.58
N TYR A 24 18.83 -6.31 -22.69
CA TYR A 24 17.67 -5.97 -23.51
C TYR A 24 16.90 -7.20 -24.02
N ILE A 25 17.57 -8.33 -24.25
CA ILE A 25 16.92 -9.58 -24.68
C ILE A 25 16.03 -10.11 -23.56
N PHE A 26 16.57 -10.17 -22.34
CA PHE A 26 15.82 -10.63 -21.18
C PHE A 26 14.70 -9.66 -20.80
N ILE A 27 14.95 -8.36 -20.90
CA ILE A 27 13.94 -7.31 -20.69
C ILE A 27 12.76 -7.50 -21.66
N ASN A 28 13.01 -7.72 -22.94
CA ASN A 28 11.95 -7.95 -23.92
C ASN A 28 11.11 -9.19 -23.57
N LYS A 29 11.76 -10.28 -23.13
CA LYS A 29 11.07 -11.48 -22.64
C LYS A 29 10.18 -11.17 -21.43
N LEU A 30 10.64 -10.36 -20.48
CA LEU A 30 9.83 -9.94 -19.33
C LEU A 30 8.60 -9.13 -19.77
N ILE A 31 8.80 -8.16 -20.67
CA ILE A 31 7.75 -7.28 -21.21
C ILE A 31 6.67 -8.09 -21.94
N GLU A 32 7.07 -9.04 -22.78
CA GLU A 32 6.16 -9.96 -23.49
C GLU A 32 5.31 -10.80 -22.55
N ASN A 33 5.79 -11.04 -21.32
CA ASN A 33 5.06 -11.77 -20.27
C ASN A 33 4.40 -10.86 -19.23
N GLY A 34 4.32 -9.55 -19.50
CA GLY A 34 3.55 -8.58 -18.71
C GLY A 34 4.34 -7.86 -17.60
N ILE A 35 5.59 -8.25 -17.35
CA ILE A 35 6.45 -7.57 -16.37
C ILE A 35 7.14 -6.39 -17.06
N LYS A 36 6.62 -5.19 -16.83
CA LYS A 36 7.07 -3.96 -17.50
C LYS A 36 7.85 -2.99 -16.61
N ASN A 37 8.11 -3.33 -15.35
CA ASN A 37 8.96 -2.53 -14.48
C ASN A 37 10.29 -3.25 -14.29
N ILE A 38 11.37 -2.56 -14.65
CA ILE A 38 12.71 -3.13 -14.66
C ILE A 38 13.59 -2.31 -13.73
N HIS A 39 14.23 -3.01 -12.78
CA HIS A 39 15.07 -2.42 -11.74
C HIS A 39 16.55 -2.62 -12.07
N TYR A 40 17.29 -1.51 -12.06
CA TYR A 40 18.71 -1.44 -12.39
C TYR A 40 19.51 -1.00 -11.17
N ASP A 41 20.30 -1.92 -10.64
CA ASP A 41 21.18 -1.66 -9.50
C ASP A 41 22.53 -1.08 -9.95
N VAL A 42 22.88 0.10 -9.45
CA VAL A 42 24.11 0.82 -9.77
C VAL A 42 24.91 1.07 -8.48
N MET A 43 26.18 0.69 -8.48
CA MET A 43 27.08 0.75 -7.32
C MET A 43 28.43 1.32 -7.76
N ASP A 44 29.02 2.19 -6.94
CA ASP A 44 30.29 2.87 -7.24
C ASP A 44 31.50 2.24 -6.55
N GLN A 45 31.31 1.08 -5.90
CA GLN A 45 32.31 0.38 -5.09
C GLN A 45 32.78 1.14 -3.84
N LYS A 46 32.21 2.32 -3.55
CA LYS A 46 32.50 3.10 -2.34
C LYS A 46 31.39 2.93 -1.31
N PHE A 47 30.15 3.20 -1.70
CA PHE A 47 29.00 3.04 -0.81
C PHE A 47 28.61 1.57 -0.66
N ALA A 48 28.42 0.88 -1.78
CA ALA A 48 28.18 -0.56 -1.84
C ALA A 48 29.32 -1.25 -2.59
N LYS A 49 29.88 -2.33 -2.01
CA LYS A 49 31.00 -3.08 -2.58
C LYS A 49 30.51 -4.35 -3.28
N ASN A 50 30.08 -4.24 -4.53
CA ASN A 50 29.70 -5.38 -5.35
C ASN A 50 29.88 -5.10 -6.86
N THR A 51 30.59 -6.01 -7.52
CA THR A 51 31.01 -5.89 -8.93
C THR A 51 29.90 -6.20 -9.93
N LYS A 52 28.73 -6.67 -9.48
CA LYS A 52 27.58 -6.97 -10.35
C LYS A 52 26.78 -5.73 -10.77
N SER A 53 27.22 -4.53 -10.44
CA SER A 53 26.58 -3.25 -10.83
C SER A 53 26.33 -3.13 -12.33
N PHE A 54 25.25 -2.45 -12.71
CA PHE A 54 25.09 -1.90 -14.07
C PHE A 54 25.97 -0.67 -14.27
N THR A 55 26.41 -0.46 -15.51
CA THR A 55 27.04 0.80 -15.98
C THR A 55 25.99 1.71 -16.64
N ILE A 56 26.35 2.99 -16.82
CA ILE A 56 25.49 3.96 -17.53
C ILE A 56 25.30 3.51 -18.99
N GLU A 57 26.35 3.00 -19.62
CA GLU A 57 26.36 2.52 -20.99
C GLU A 57 25.42 1.32 -21.18
N GLU A 58 25.42 0.38 -20.23
CA GLU A 58 24.50 -0.76 -20.24
C GLU A 58 23.04 -0.33 -20.09
N ILE A 59 22.75 0.64 -19.20
CA ILE A 59 21.40 1.19 -19.02
C ILE A 59 20.95 1.94 -20.29
N LYS A 60 21.83 2.75 -20.90
CA LYS A 60 21.55 3.42 -22.19
C LYS A 60 21.29 2.42 -23.31
N LEU A 61 22.06 1.34 -23.36
CA LEU A 61 21.86 0.27 -24.34
C LEU A 61 20.52 -0.44 -24.15
N ALA A 62 20.15 -0.73 -22.89
CA ALA A 62 18.86 -1.31 -22.54
C ALA A 62 17.72 -0.39 -22.98
N TYR A 63 17.80 0.92 -22.68
CA TYR A 63 16.82 1.91 -23.11
C TYR A 63 16.64 1.96 -24.64
N GLN A 64 17.73 1.88 -25.39
CA GLN A 64 17.71 1.96 -26.86
C GLN A 64 17.18 0.69 -27.55
N LYS A 65 17.45 -0.49 -26.97
CA LYS A 65 17.21 -1.78 -27.65
C LYS A 65 16.01 -2.58 -27.14
N SER A 66 15.45 -2.21 -26.00
CA SER A 66 14.27 -2.89 -25.46
C SER A 66 12.98 -2.19 -25.83
N ASN A 67 11.88 -2.93 -25.76
CA ASN A 67 10.53 -2.39 -25.87
C ASN A 67 10.25 -1.41 -24.73
N SER A 68 9.31 -0.47 -24.94
CA SER A 68 8.96 0.53 -23.92
C SER A 68 8.53 -0.11 -22.61
N HIS A 69 9.16 0.33 -21.51
CA HIS A 69 8.97 -0.19 -20.16
C HIS A 69 9.32 0.89 -19.13
N THR A 70 8.94 0.68 -17.88
CA THR A 70 9.33 1.55 -16.76
C THR A 70 10.76 1.22 -16.34
N MET A 71 11.65 2.21 -16.43
CA MET A 71 13.03 2.11 -15.96
C MET A 71 13.16 2.70 -14.56
N ASP A 72 13.60 1.86 -13.62
CA ASP A 72 13.81 2.19 -12.23
C ASP A 72 15.27 1.93 -11.84
N VAL A 73 16.02 3.01 -11.58
CA VAL A 73 17.45 2.93 -11.28
C VAL A 73 17.66 3.16 -9.79
N HIS A 74 18.36 2.23 -9.14
CA HIS A 74 18.73 2.30 -7.74
C HIS A 74 20.23 2.59 -7.60
N LEU A 75 20.53 3.80 -7.14
CA LEU A 75 21.89 4.32 -6.94
C LEU A 75 22.38 4.04 -5.52
N MET A 76 23.21 3.01 -5.40
CA MET A 76 24.00 2.69 -4.21
C MET A 76 25.41 3.29 -4.34
N VAL A 77 25.48 4.62 -4.41
CA VAL A 77 26.69 5.40 -4.71
C VAL A 77 26.90 6.52 -3.68
N GLU A 78 28.14 6.99 -3.52
CA GLU A 78 28.53 8.08 -2.61
C GLU A 78 27.99 9.45 -3.06
N ASP A 79 28.04 9.75 -4.36
CA ASP A 79 27.51 10.99 -4.96
C ASP A 79 26.57 10.69 -6.14
N PRO A 80 25.24 10.76 -5.94
CA PRO A 80 24.26 10.44 -6.97
C PRO A 80 24.06 11.55 -8.00
N GLN A 81 24.51 12.79 -7.77
CA GLN A 81 24.18 13.93 -8.64
C GLN A 81 24.67 13.75 -10.08
N LYS A 82 25.88 13.20 -10.25
CA LYS A 82 26.43 12.91 -11.57
C LYS A 82 25.57 11.89 -12.32
N TRP A 83 25.18 10.81 -11.65
CA TRP A 83 24.39 9.73 -12.22
C TRP A 83 23.00 10.20 -12.65
N ILE A 84 22.34 11.00 -11.81
CA ILE A 84 21.02 11.58 -12.11
C ILE A 84 21.04 12.38 -13.42
N LYS A 85 22.08 13.20 -13.64
CA LYS A 85 22.21 13.98 -14.88
C LYS A 85 22.39 13.12 -16.12
N GLU A 86 23.09 12.00 -16.00
CA GLU A 86 23.37 11.12 -17.13
C GLU A 86 22.24 10.13 -17.44
N LEU A 87 21.30 9.97 -16.51
CA LEU A 87 20.18 9.01 -16.56
C LEU A 87 18.81 9.72 -16.54
N ASP A 88 18.73 10.98 -16.94
CA ASP A 88 17.48 11.77 -16.92
C ASP A 88 16.36 11.25 -17.83
N PHE A 89 16.68 10.30 -18.71
CA PHE A 89 15.75 9.60 -19.59
C PHE A 89 14.96 8.47 -18.92
N VAL A 90 15.33 8.05 -17.70
CA VAL A 90 14.64 6.97 -16.96
C VAL A 90 13.43 7.50 -16.19
N ASN A 91 12.59 6.60 -15.66
CA ASN A 91 11.34 6.98 -14.99
C ASN A 91 11.52 7.22 -13.48
N TYR A 92 12.32 6.38 -12.83
CA TYR A 92 12.62 6.48 -11.40
C TYR A 92 14.12 6.43 -11.16
N ILE A 93 14.60 7.29 -10.25
CA ILE A 93 15.94 7.16 -9.68
C ILE A 93 15.82 7.24 -8.16
N SER A 94 16.25 6.19 -7.48
CA SER A 94 16.34 6.15 -6.02
C SER A 94 17.79 6.24 -5.56
N PHE A 95 18.09 7.04 -4.54
CA PHE A 95 19.44 7.13 -3.95
C PHE A 95 19.38 7.09 -2.42
N HIS A 96 20.47 6.61 -1.82
CA HIS A 96 20.52 6.33 -0.38
C HIS A 96 20.61 7.59 0.50
N TYR A 97 19.70 7.69 1.48
CA TYR A 97 19.77 8.68 2.56
C TYR A 97 21.10 8.59 3.30
N GLU A 98 21.62 7.39 3.53
CA GLU A 98 22.85 7.15 4.29
C GLU A 98 24.10 7.69 3.58
N ALA A 99 24.05 7.83 2.25
CA ALA A 99 25.17 8.34 1.47
C ALA A 99 25.29 9.88 1.54
N ILE A 100 24.16 10.58 1.61
CA ILE A 100 24.12 12.04 1.38
C ILE A 100 23.55 12.85 2.54
N GLY A 101 22.77 12.23 3.43
CA GLY A 101 22.08 12.87 4.55
C GLY A 101 20.94 13.83 4.14
N TYR A 102 20.25 14.36 5.15
CA TYR A 102 19.01 15.13 5.00
C TYR A 102 19.11 16.33 4.05
N LYS A 103 20.07 17.24 4.31
CA LYS A 103 20.16 18.52 3.59
C LYS A 103 20.43 18.30 2.10
N LYS A 104 21.31 17.35 1.77
CA LYS A 104 21.68 17.07 0.39
C LYS A 104 20.57 16.29 -0.33
N ALA A 105 19.88 15.39 0.36
CA ALA A 105 18.69 14.72 -0.19
C ALA A 105 17.63 15.73 -0.64
N LEU A 106 17.34 16.72 0.22
CA LEU A 106 16.39 17.79 -0.08
C LEU A 106 16.83 18.65 -1.29
N GLU A 107 18.11 19.05 -1.33
CA GLU A 107 18.68 19.81 -2.46
C GLU A 107 18.53 19.04 -3.78
N ILE A 108 18.85 17.75 -3.78
CA ILE A 108 18.79 16.90 -4.98
C ILE A 108 17.35 16.75 -5.48
N VAL A 109 16.41 16.43 -4.60
CA VAL A 109 15.01 16.21 -5.03
C VAL A 109 14.40 17.49 -5.60
N GLN A 110 14.67 18.64 -4.98
CA GLN A 110 14.20 19.94 -5.45
C GLN A 110 14.83 20.37 -6.79
N THR A 111 16.04 19.90 -7.08
CA THR A 111 16.77 20.28 -8.31
C THR A 111 16.42 19.40 -9.51
N TYR A 112 16.27 18.10 -9.31
CA TYR A 112 16.24 17.14 -10.44
C TYR A 112 14.91 16.41 -10.63
N GLN A 113 13.95 16.51 -9.70
CA GLN A 113 12.63 15.89 -9.87
C GLN A 113 11.84 16.62 -10.95
N THR A 114 11.20 15.87 -11.85
CA THR A 114 10.33 16.40 -12.90
C THR A 114 9.10 15.50 -13.09
N ASP A 115 8.16 15.90 -13.97
CA ASP A 115 7.01 15.05 -14.31
C ASP A 115 7.42 13.70 -14.94
N LYS A 116 8.57 13.70 -15.64
CA LYS A 116 9.12 12.50 -16.31
C LYS A 116 9.99 11.67 -15.37
N LEU A 117 10.85 12.32 -14.60
CA LEU A 117 11.80 11.71 -13.68
C LEU A 117 11.33 11.86 -12.23
N LYS A 118 10.91 10.74 -11.64
CA LYS A 118 10.46 10.65 -10.26
C LYS A 118 11.64 10.25 -9.38
N LEU A 119 11.93 11.03 -8.34
CA LEU A 119 13.02 10.71 -7.44
C LEU A 119 12.54 9.95 -6.22
N GLY A 120 13.37 8.99 -5.81
CA GLY A 120 13.17 8.16 -4.65
C GLY A 120 14.25 8.36 -3.60
N LEU A 121 13.86 8.27 -2.32
CA LEU A 121 14.80 8.17 -1.21
C LEU A 121 14.90 6.71 -0.78
N ALA A 122 16.06 6.10 -0.99
CA ALA A 122 16.37 4.76 -0.51
C ALA A 122 16.85 4.81 0.94
N ILE A 123 16.42 3.85 1.75
CA ILE A 123 16.83 3.71 3.15
C ILE A 123 17.21 2.27 3.49
N ASN A 124 18.30 2.13 4.24
CA ASN A 124 18.76 0.87 4.81
C ASN A 124 17.85 0.39 5.97
N PRO A 125 17.93 -0.90 6.36
CA PRO A 125 17.18 -1.45 7.48
C PRO A 125 17.33 -0.66 8.79
N SER A 126 18.51 -0.11 9.05
CA SER A 126 18.83 0.62 10.29
C SER A 126 18.23 2.02 10.37
N THR A 127 17.96 2.67 9.24
CA THR A 127 17.46 4.05 9.19
C THR A 127 16.00 4.08 9.62
N SER A 128 15.70 4.83 10.67
CA SER A 128 14.37 4.87 11.27
C SER A 128 13.40 5.75 10.48
N PHE A 129 12.10 5.54 10.69
CA PHE A 129 11.05 6.39 10.11
C PHE A 129 11.21 7.86 10.54
N GLU A 130 11.53 8.12 11.81
CA GLU A 130 11.66 9.48 12.34
C GLU A 130 12.80 10.28 11.68
N GLU A 131 13.88 9.63 11.27
CA GLU A 131 15.00 10.29 10.58
C GLU A 131 14.61 10.87 9.22
N ILE A 132 13.66 10.24 8.52
CA ILE A 132 13.27 10.63 7.16
C ILE A 132 11.86 11.21 7.06
N LYS A 133 11.09 11.22 8.15
CA LYS A 133 9.67 11.59 8.18
C LYS A 133 9.36 12.88 7.41
N ASP A 134 10.14 13.93 7.66
CA ASP A 134 9.94 15.24 7.02
C ASP A 134 10.37 15.29 5.55
N LEU A 135 11.19 14.33 5.09
CA LEU A 135 11.57 14.20 3.68
C LEU A 135 10.52 13.45 2.86
N ILE A 136 9.70 12.58 3.47
CA ILE A 136 8.79 11.69 2.73
C ILE A 136 7.91 12.47 1.73
N LYS A 137 7.41 13.64 2.12
CA LYS A 137 6.54 14.50 1.30
C LYS A 137 7.22 15.08 0.04
N GLU A 138 8.55 15.13 0.02
CA GLU A 138 9.31 15.74 -1.08
C GLU A 138 9.59 14.72 -2.20
N PHE A 139 9.60 13.42 -1.86
CA PHE A 139 9.93 12.34 -2.77
C PHE A 139 8.68 11.66 -3.34
N LYS A 140 8.76 11.22 -4.60
CA LYS A 140 7.71 10.42 -5.24
C LYS A 140 7.77 8.94 -4.88
N LEU A 141 8.91 8.50 -4.35
CA LEU A 141 9.14 7.11 -3.95
C LEU A 141 9.96 7.04 -2.67
N ILE A 142 9.59 6.14 -1.75
CA ILE A 142 10.47 5.70 -0.67
C ILE A 142 10.84 4.25 -0.93
N LEU A 143 12.12 4.00 -1.18
CA LEU A 143 12.66 2.66 -1.40
C LEU A 143 13.20 2.14 -0.07
N ILE A 144 12.59 1.08 0.43
CA ILE A 144 12.94 0.47 1.72
C ILE A 144 13.73 -0.79 1.43
N MET A 145 14.97 -0.84 1.90
CA MET A 145 15.77 -2.05 1.83
C MET A 145 15.35 -3.02 2.93
N SER A 146 15.04 -4.28 2.59
CA SER A 146 14.81 -5.36 3.55
C SER A 146 16.06 -6.15 3.95
N VAL A 147 17.21 -5.80 3.36
CA VAL A 147 18.54 -6.35 3.62
C VAL A 147 19.57 -5.22 3.53
N GLN A 148 20.81 -5.45 3.98
CA GLN A 148 21.83 -4.41 3.82
C GLN A 148 22.12 -4.20 2.32
N ALA A 149 22.14 -2.93 1.87
CA ALA A 149 22.45 -2.60 0.49
C ALA A 149 23.82 -3.16 0.04
N GLY A 150 23.89 -3.57 -1.22
CA GLY A 150 25.14 -4.03 -1.86
C GLY A 150 25.32 -5.53 -2.05
N GLN A 151 24.48 -6.42 -1.49
CA GLN A 151 24.58 -7.87 -1.76
C GLN A 151 23.23 -8.51 -2.11
N GLY A 152 23.17 -9.21 -3.23
CA GLY A 152 22.01 -10.04 -3.62
C GLY A 152 21.92 -11.34 -2.81
N GLY A 153 20.73 -11.96 -2.77
CA GLY A 153 20.51 -13.27 -2.15
C GLY A 153 20.35 -13.30 -0.62
N GLN A 154 20.38 -12.15 0.04
CA GLN A 154 20.12 -12.03 1.48
C GLN A 154 18.64 -12.31 1.81
N SER A 155 18.38 -12.77 3.04
CA SER A 155 17.03 -13.09 3.52
C SER A 155 16.29 -11.85 4.04
N PHE A 156 15.00 -11.75 3.72
CA PHE A 156 14.10 -10.70 4.17
C PHE A 156 14.08 -10.54 5.71
N GLN A 157 14.22 -9.30 6.19
CA GLN A 157 14.13 -8.95 7.61
C GLN A 157 12.66 -8.64 8.03
N PRO A 158 12.02 -9.46 8.88
CA PRO A 158 10.60 -9.31 9.22
C PRO A 158 10.20 -7.94 9.81
N GLN A 159 11.08 -7.32 10.58
CA GLN A 159 10.87 -6.01 11.22
C GLN A 159 10.67 -4.85 10.24
N ILE A 160 11.02 -5.05 8.96
CA ILE A 160 10.85 -4.04 7.91
C ILE A 160 9.37 -3.79 7.61
N ILE A 161 8.51 -4.77 7.89
CA ILE A 161 7.06 -4.63 7.75
C ILE A 161 6.53 -3.48 8.60
N ASP A 162 6.99 -3.35 9.85
CA ASP A 162 6.53 -2.28 10.74
C ASP A 162 6.92 -0.90 10.20
N LYS A 163 8.12 -0.79 9.63
CA LYS A 163 8.57 0.45 8.97
C LYS A 163 7.74 0.80 7.74
N ILE A 164 7.40 -0.20 6.91
CA ILE A 164 6.51 0.00 5.76
C ILE A 164 5.15 0.53 6.24
N VAL A 165 4.59 -0.05 7.30
CA VAL A 165 3.30 0.37 7.87
C VAL A 165 3.37 1.82 8.39
N GLN A 166 4.42 2.18 9.13
CA GLN A 166 4.63 3.55 9.62
C GLN A 166 4.69 4.58 8.47
N ILE A 167 5.48 4.28 7.43
CA ILE A 167 5.59 5.16 6.25
C ILE A 167 4.25 5.24 5.51
N LYS A 168 3.55 4.12 5.34
CA LYS A 168 2.25 4.09 4.65
C LYS A 168 1.20 4.90 5.41
N GLN A 169 1.15 4.75 6.72
CA GLN A 169 0.27 5.51 7.60
C GLN A 169 0.54 7.02 7.46
N TYR A 170 1.81 7.44 7.53
CA TYR A 170 2.19 8.84 7.34
C TYR A 170 1.78 9.39 5.96
N ILE A 171 1.95 8.60 4.89
CA ILE A 171 1.52 8.96 3.53
C ILE A 171 0.01 9.18 3.48
N LEU A 172 -0.78 8.28 4.07
CA LEU A 172 -2.24 8.38 4.09
C LEU A 172 -2.73 9.57 4.92
N GLU A 173 -2.20 9.74 6.14
CA GLU A 173 -2.56 10.83 7.06
C GLU A 173 -2.27 12.21 6.48
N ASN A 174 -1.27 12.32 5.61
CA ASN A 174 -0.87 13.57 4.98
C ASN A 174 -1.31 13.67 3.51
N SER A 175 -2.12 12.72 3.03
CA SER A 175 -2.64 12.69 1.65
C SER A 175 -1.55 12.83 0.58
N LEU A 176 -0.38 12.24 0.83
CA LEU A 176 0.78 12.33 -0.06
C LEU A 176 0.62 11.41 -1.27
N ASP A 177 1.21 11.79 -2.40
CA ASP A 177 1.24 10.98 -3.62
C ASP A 177 2.45 10.03 -3.69
N THR A 178 3.30 10.07 -2.67
CA THR A 178 4.48 9.22 -2.48
C THR A 178 4.11 7.74 -2.50
N LYS A 179 4.90 6.95 -3.23
CA LYS A 179 4.80 5.48 -3.30
C LYS A 179 5.84 4.80 -2.43
N ILE A 180 5.63 3.54 -2.11
CA ILE A 180 6.59 2.71 -1.36
C ILE A 180 7.12 1.60 -2.27
N MET A 181 8.44 1.40 -2.27
CA MET A 181 9.11 0.26 -2.89
C MET A 181 9.84 -0.56 -1.83
N ILE A 182 9.88 -1.88 -2.01
CA ILE A 182 10.68 -2.79 -1.18
C ILE A 182 11.69 -3.52 -2.05
N ASP A 183 12.94 -3.57 -1.61
CA ASP A 183 14.03 -4.29 -2.27
C ASP A 183 14.85 -5.12 -1.29
N GLY A 184 15.23 -6.34 -1.69
CA GLY A 184 16.08 -7.24 -0.92
C GLY A 184 15.41 -8.53 -0.48
N GLY A 185 15.64 -9.62 -1.21
CA GLY A 185 15.20 -10.96 -0.79
C GLY A 185 13.70 -11.24 -0.94
N ILE A 186 13.00 -10.47 -1.77
CA ILE A 186 11.58 -10.66 -2.04
C ILE A 186 11.36 -11.87 -2.94
N LYS A 187 10.46 -12.75 -2.50
CA LYS A 187 10.03 -13.97 -3.17
C LYS A 187 8.51 -13.98 -3.29
N LYS A 188 7.96 -14.87 -4.13
CA LYS A 188 6.51 -14.94 -4.41
C LYS A 188 5.65 -15.08 -3.16
N ASP A 189 6.10 -15.83 -2.16
CA ASP A 189 5.43 -16.05 -0.88
C ASP A 189 5.40 -14.81 0.03
N LEU A 190 6.27 -13.83 -0.21
CA LEU A 190 6.30 -12.57 0.55
C LEU A 190 5.46 -11.45 -0.08
N LEU A 191 5.08 -11.58 -1.36
CA LEU A 191 4.42 -10.51 -2.11
C LEU A 191 3.15 -10.02 -1.44
N ASP A 192 2.27 -10.96 -1.06
CA ASP A 192 1.04 -10.63 -0.36
C ASP A 192 1.36 -9.85 0.93
N LYS A 193 2.28 -10.35 1.75
CA LYS A 193 2.67 -9.72 3.03
C LYS A 193 3.18 -8.29 2.85
N VAL A 194 4.06 -8.03 1.88
CA VAL A 194 4.62 -6.69 1.69
C VAL A 194 3.63 -5.74 1.05
N PHE A 195 2.83 -6.20 0.08
CA PHE A 195 1.78 -5.39 -0.52
C PHE A 195 0.71 -5.02 0.51
N PHE A 196 0.37 -5.92 1.44
CA PHE A 196 -0.50 -5.63 2.59
C PHE A 196 0.08 -4.60 3.55
N ALA A 197 1.39 -4.64 3.77
CA ALA A 197 2.05 -3.66 4.63
C ALA A 197 1.98 -2.24 4.05
N GLY A 198 1.79 -2.10 2.73
CA GLY A 198 1.61 -0.81 2.06
C GLY A 198 2.53 -0.58 0.86
N VAL A 199 3.43 -1.53 0.56
CA VAL A 199 4.35 -1.47 -0.59
C VAL A 199 3.58 -1.36 -1.89
N ASP A 200 3.98 -0.46 -2.78
CA ASP A 200 3.44 -0.31 -4.13
C ASP A 200 4.27 -1.04 -5.20
N PHE A 201 5.61 -1.09 -5.03
CA PHE A 201 6.54 -1.77 -5.93
C PHE A 201 7.37 -2.83 -5.18
N ALA A 202 7.37 -4.07 -5.64
CA ALA A 202 8.18 -5.15 -5.08
C ALA A 202 9.31 -5.54 -6.04
N VAL A 203 10.56 -5.30 -5.63
CA VAL A 203 11.75 -5.64 -6.42
C VAL A 203 12.09 -7.11 -6.20
N MET A 204 12.11 -7.89 -7.29
CA MET A 204 12.44 -9.31 -7.30
C MET A 204 13.61 -9.58 -8.24
N GLY A 205 14.73 -10.06 -7.71
CA GLY A 205 15.93 -10.40 -8.50
C GLY A 205 16.00 -11.89 -8.85
N SER A 206 16.86 -12.62 -8.13
CA SER A 206 17.16 -14.05 -8.36
C SER A 206 15.93 -14.96 -8.49
N TYR A 207 14.81 -14.64 -7.82
CA TYR A 207 13.57 -15.40 -7.98
C TYR A 207 13.06 -15.39 -9.44
N ILE A 208 12.98 -14.22 -10.07
CA ILE A 208 12.50 -14.09 -11.45
C ILE A 208 13.49 -14.73 -12.43
N LEU A 209 14.79 -14.54 -12.22
CA LEU A 209 15.82 -15.15 -13.06
C LEU A 209 15.75 -16.68 -13.05
N ASN A 210 15.57 -17.27 -11.86
CA ASN A 210 15.44 -18.73 -11.69
C ASN A 210 14.09 -19.29 -12.16
N ASN A 211 13.06 -18.44 -12.30
CA ASN A 211 11.70 -18.82 -12.73
C ASN A 211 11.28 -18.01 -13.96
N SER A 212 12.15 -17.97 -14.97
CA SER A 212 11.98 -17.10 -16.13
C SER A 212 11.20 -17.73 -17.29
N ASP A 213 10.58 -18.89 -17.12
CA ASP A 213 9.68 -19.45 -18.12
C ASP A 213 8.38 -18.62 -18.24
N SER A 214 7.70 -18.71 -19.39
CA SER A 214 6.52 -17.87 -19.68
C SER A 214 5.38 -18.08 -18.69
N GLU A 215 5.18 -19.31 -18.19
CA GLU A 215 4.10 -19.63 -17.25
C GLU A 215 4.36 -18.99 -15.89
N SER A 216 5.57 -19.14 -15.36
CA SER A 216 6.00 -18.51 -14.11
C SER A 216 5.87 -16.99 -14.16
N LEU A 217 6.37 -16.34 -15.23
CA LEU A 217 6.30 -14.89 -15.40
C LEU A 217 4.86 -14.38 -15.51
N LYS A 218 4.02 -15.06 -16.31
CA LYS A 218 2.59 -14.74 -16.39
C LYS A 218 1.89 -14.92 -15.06
N SER A 219 2.24 -15.96 -14.29
CA SER A 219 1.68 -16.18 -12.95
C SER A 219 1.99 -15.04 -11.98
N LEU A 220 3.19 -14.46 -12.09
CA LEU A 220 3.59 -13.30 -11.29
C LEU A 220 2.83 -12.05 -11.72
N ASN A 221 2.68 -11.82 -13.02
CA ASN A 221 1.90 -10.69 -13.54
C ASN A 221 0.39 -10.84 -13.24
N SER A 222 -0.12 -12.07 -13.23
CA SER A 222 -1.50 -12.39 -12.88
C SER A 222 -1.71 -12.59 -11.38
N LEU A 223 -0.75 -12.19 -10.53
CA LEU A 223 -1.03 -11.93 -9.12
C LEU A 223 -1.95 -10.70 -9.07
N SER A 224 -3.19 -10.88 -9.52
CA SER A 224 -4.29 -10.04 -9.12
C SER A 224 -4.35 -10.23 -7.62
N LEU A 225 -3.89 -9.22 -6.90
CA LEU A 225 -4.13 -9.12 -5.49
C LEU A 225 -5.59 -9.44 -5.25
N LYS A 226 -5.86 -10.62 -4.70
CA LYS A 226 -7.23 -11.08 -4.51
C LYS A 226 -7.86 -10.39 -3.33
N TRP A 227 -7.31 -9.29 -2.85
CA TRP A 227 -7.86 -8.58 -1.72
C TRP A 227 -8.63 -7.35 -2.19
N LYS A 228 -9.72 -7.07 -1.48
CA LYS A 228 -10.56 -5.90 -1.67
C LYS A 228 -10.64 -5.15 -0.34
N GLU A 229 -11.07 -3.89 -0.41
CA GLU A 229 -11.33 -3.09 0.77
C GLU A 229 -12.80 -2.65 0.83
N ILE A 230 -13.31 -2.50 2.04
CA ILE A 230 -14.62 -1.91 2.33
C ILE A 230 -14.55 -1.24 3.71
N TYR A 231 -15.35 -0.22 3.95
CA TYR A 231 -15.39 0.52 5.20
C TYR A 231 -16.74 0.29 5.86
N LEU A 232 -16.74 -0.21 7.10
CA LEU A 232 -17.95 -0.64 7.79
C LEU A 232 -18.08 0.08 9.13
N ALA A 233 -19.18 0.81 9.30
CA ALA A 233 -19.55 1.52 10.52
C ALA A 233 -20.79 0.87 11.12
N GLY A 234 -20.75 0.46 12.39
CA GLY A 234 -21.81 -0.35 12.99
C GLY A 234 -21.84 -0.26 14.50
N GLY A 235 -21.75 0.96 15.03
CA GLY A 235 -21.58 1.23 16.47
C GLY A 235 -20.12 1.50 16.84
N CYS A 236 -19.75 1.26 18.09
CA CYS A 236 -18.37 1.41 18.55
C CYS A 236 -17.40 0.61 17.66
N PHE A 237 -16.38 1.28 17.10
CA PHE A 237 -15.47 0.60 16.18
C PHE A 237 -14.60 -0.46 16.86
N TRP A 238 -14.47 -0.48 18.19
CA TRP A 238 -13.64 -1.46 18.91
C TRP A 238 -14.20 -2.86 18.75
N GLY A 239 -15.50 -3.02 19.03
CA GLY A 239 -16.19 -4.28 18.83
C GLY A 239 -16.24 -4.69 17.37
N MET A 240 -16.51 -3.71 16.51
CA MET A 240 -16.57 -3.93 15.07
C MET A 240 -15.23 -4.41 14.49
N GLN A 241 -14.11 -3.85 14.95
CA GLN A 241 -12.77 -4.26 14.52
C GLN A 241 -12.48 -5.69 14.95
N ALA A 242 -12.73 -6.03 16.22
CA ALA A 242 -12.51 -7.37 16.73
C ALA A 242 -13.34 -8.42 15.96
N TRP A 243 -14.61 -8.12 15.69
CA TRP A 243 -15.48 -8.99 14.89
C TRP A 243 -14.97 -9.16 13.45
N LEU A 244 -14.52 -8.08 12.79
CA LEU A 244 -13.99 -8.14 11.43
C LEU A 244 -12.72 -8.97 11.34
N LYS A 245 -11.84 -8.89 12.34
CA LYS A 245 -10.57 -9.64 12.37
C LYS A 245 -10.76 -11.15 12.34
N ILE A 246 -11.86 -11.65 12.89
CA ILE A 246 -12.15 -13.10 12.92
C ILE A 246 -12.97 -13.56 11.70
N GLN A 247 -13.39 -12.65 10.81
CA GLN A 247 -14.13 -13.05 9.62
C GLN A 247 -13.25 -13.83 8.66
N LYS A 248 -13.86 -14.77 7.93
CA LYS A 248 -13.17 -15.53 6.90
C LYS A 248 -12.62 -14.57 5.84
N GLY A 249 -11.35 -14.77 5.46
CA GLY A 249 -10.67 -13.91 4.50
C GLY A 249 -10.26 -12.56 5.07
N ALA A 250 -10.44 -12.28 6.37
CA ALA A 250 -9.89 -11.08 6.98
C ALA A 250 -8.37 -11.04 6.83
N ILE A 251 -7.86 -9.92 6.32
CA ILE A 251 -6.41 -9.70 6.18
C ILE A 251 -5.96 -8.63 7.16
N LYS A 252 -6.60 -7.46 7.13
CA LYS A 252 -6.23 -6.33 7.97
C LYS A 252 -7.43 -5.44 8.25
N THR A 253 -7.39 -4.81 9.42
CA THR A 253 -8.36 -3.82 9.85
C THR A 253 -7.66 -2.60 10.41
N TRP A 254 -8.25 -1.43 10.20
CA TRP A 254 -7.91 -0.20 10.93
C TRP A 254 -9.18 0.51 11.35
N VAL A 255 -9.16 1.13 12.53
CA VAL A 255 -10.26 1.96 13.00
C VAL A 255 -9.99 3.42 12.70
N GLY A 256 -11.05 4.17 12.42
CA GLY A 256 -10.95 5.58 12.08
C GLY A 256 -12.29 6.28 11.98
N TYR A 257 -12.21 7.51 11.49
CA TYR A 257 -13.30 8.47 11.36
C TYR A 257 -13.59 8.71 9.89
N ALA A 258 -14.70 8.15 9.41
CA ALA A 258 -15.13 8.30 8.02
C ALA A 258 -16.07 9.50 7.84
N ASN A 259 -16.01 10.11 6.64
CA ASN A 259 -16.95 11.14 6.17
C ASN A 259 -17.12 12.29 7.18
N SER A 260 -15.99 12.78 7.70
CA SER A 260 -15.91 13.93 8.58
C SER A 260 -16.14 15.24 7.81
N ASP A 261 -16.82 16.18 8.45
CA ASP A 261 -16.97 17.57 8.02
C ASP A 261 -15.80 18.47 8.45
N ILE A 262 -14.92 17.97 9.33
CA ILE A 262 -13.68 18.63 9.73
C ILE A 262 -12.45 17.82 9.33
N ILE A 263 -11.32 18.50 9.11
CA ILE A 263 -10.05 17.87 8.75
C ILE A 263 -9.44 17.23 10.00
N LYS A 264 -9.04 15.96 9.90
CA LYS A 264 -8.35 15.19 10.96
C LYS A 264 -9.07 15.30 12.33
N PRO A 265 -10.33 14.86 12.43
CA PRO A 265 -11.04 14.86 13.72
C PRO A 265 -10.31 13.96 14.72
N LEU A 266 -10.33 14.36 15.99
CA LEU A 266 -9.90 13.52 17.11
C LEU A 266 -11.10 12.87 17.78
N TYR A 267 -10.86 11.82 18.57
CA TYR A 267 -11.93 11.15 19.32
C TYR A 267 -12.78 12.14 20.15
N GLN A 268 -12.13 13.13 20.75
CA GLN A 268 -12.80 14.16 21.55
C GLN A 268 -13.76 15.03 20.73
N ASP A 269 -13.47 15.26 19.44
CA ASP A 269 -14.37 16.04 18.59
C ASP A 269 -15.67 15.28 18.31
N LEU A 270 -15.64 13.95 18.32
CA LEU A 270 -16.85 13.13 18.19
C LEU A 270 -17.65 13.13 19.50
N ILE A 271 -16.99 12.92 20.65
CA ILE A 271 -17.65 12.95 21.97
C ILE A 271 -18.33 14.30 22.20
N HIS A 272 -17.66 15.40 21.84
CA HIS A 272 -18.17 16.76 21.99
C HIS A 272 -19.04 17.23 20.82
N LYS A 273 -19.38 16.35 19.87
CA LYS A 273 -20.26 16.62 18.72
C LYS A 273 -19.81 17.80 17.86
N ARG A 274 -18.49 18.00 17.75
CA ARG A 274 -17.83 19.00 16.89
C ARG A 274 -17.59 18.48 15.46
N SER A 275 -17.63 17.16 15.28
CA SER A 275 -17.54 16.49 13.99
C SER A 275 -18.77 15.61 13.77
N LYS A 276 -19.15 15.45 12.50
CA LYS A 276 -20.16 14.49 12.03
C LYS A 276 -19.56 13.17 11.55
N ALA A 277 -18.26 12.96 11.76
CA ALA A 277 -17.58 11.74 11.36
C ALA A 277 -18.22 10.49 12.00
N VAL A 278 -18.01 9.35 11.34
CA VAL A 278 -18.50 8.04 11.79
C VAL A 278 -17.34 7.22 12.29
N GLU A 279 -17.51 6.57 13.44
CA GLU A 279 -16.63 5.48 13.84
C GLU A 279 -16.73 4.33 12.83
N THR A 280 -15.63 4.03 12.16
CA THR A 280 -15.61 3.14 11.00
C THR A 280 -14.39 2.25 11.03
N VAL A 281 -14.55 1.00 10.60
CA VAL A 281 -13.45 0.08 10.37
C VAL A 281 -13.16 -0.02 8.88
N GLN A 282 -11.94 0.32 8.45
CA GLN A 282 -11.43 -0.09 7.15
C GLN A 282 -11.13 -1.59 7.22
N PHE A 283 -11.74 -2.37 6.35
CA PHE A 283 -11.60 -3.81 6.28
C PHE A 283 -10.98 -4.23 4.95
N ILE A 284 -9.79 -4.83 5.02
CA ILE A 284 -9.15 -5.47 3.87
C ILE A 284 -9.35 -6.98 4.00
N TYR A 285 -9.83 -7.59 2.92
CA TYR A 285 -10.20 -8.99 2.89
C TYR A 285 -9.84 -9.68 1.58
N ASP A 286 -9.51 -10.97 1.65
CA ASP A 286 -9.23 -11.85 0.53
C ASP A 286 -10.55 -12.28 -0.13
N SER A 287 -10.84 -11.65 -1.28
CA SER A 287 -11.98 -11.93 -2.14
C SER A 287 -12.01 -13.35 -2.72
N SER A 288 -10.94 -14.14 -2.58
CA SER A 288 -10.96 -15.57 -2.90
C SER A 288 -11.49 -16.44 -1.77
N GLN A 289 -11.46 -15.93 -0.54
CA GLN A 289 -11.93 -16.64 0.65
C GLN A 289 -13.34 -16.21 1.09
N THR A 290 -13.71 -14.96 0.81
CA THR A 290 -15.02 -14.35 1.14
C THR A 290 -15.47 -13.38 0.04
N SER A 291 -16.78 -13.13 -0.10
CA SER A 291 -17.30 -12.15 -1.05
C SER A 291 -17.84 -10.90 -0.37
N LEU A 292 -17.97 -9.79 -1.13
CA LEU A 292 -18.58 -8.55 -0.63
C LEU A 292 -20.00 -8.81 -0.11
N ASN A 293 -20.81 -9.56 -0.85
CA ASN A 293 -22.13 -9.99 -0.41
C ASN A 293 -22.10 -10.73 0.95
N GLN A 294 -21.18 -11.69 1.14
CA GLN A 294 -21.06 -12.41 2.40
C GLN A 294 -20.69 -11.48 3.57
N ILE A 295 -19.73 -10.58 3.35
CA ILE A 295 -19.31 -9.58 4.35
C ILE A 295 -20.48 -8.68 4.73
N VAL A 296 -21.16 -8.08 3.75
CA VAL A 296 -22.29 -7.17 3.98
C VAL A 296 -23.44 -7.89 4.67
N ASN A 297 -23.77 -9.12 4.24
CA ASN A 297 -24.80 -9.94 4.86
C ASN A 297 -24.47 -10.19 6.34
N ASN A 298 -23.26 -10.68 6.63
CA ASN A 298 -22.86 -10.99 8.00
C ASN A 298 -22.79 -9.74 8.87
N PHE A 299 -22.32 -8.63 8.31
CA PHE A 299 -22.29 -7.33 8.97
C PHE A 299 -23.71 -6.90 9.40
N LEU A 300 -24.67 -6.89 8.47
CA LEU A 300 -26.06 -6.49 8.76
C LEU A 300 -26.76 -7.41 9.77
N LEU A 301 -26.37 -8.70 9.83
CA LEU A 301 -26.87 -9.64 10.84
C LEU A 301 -26.21 -9.49 12.21
N THR A 302 -25.04 -8.82 12.27
CA THR A 302 -24.27 -8.64 13.51
C THR A 302 -24.73 -7.40 14.28
N ILE A 303 -25.15 -6.35 13.58
CA ILE A 303 -25.63 -5.10 14.17
C ILE A 303 -27.17 -5.04 14.18
N ASP A 304 -27.77 -3.99 14.76
CA ASP A 304 -29.14 -3.61 14.45
C ASP A 304 -29.16 -2.67 13.23
N PRO A 305 -29.43 -3.15 12.00
CA PRO A 305 -29.37 -2.31 10.80
C PRO A 305 -30.56 -1.34 10.69
N THR A 306 -31.51 -1.39 11.63
CA THR A 306 -32.70 -0.53 11.65
C THR A 306 -32.57 0.65 12.63
N SER A 307 -31.48 0.70 13.40
CA SER A 307 -31.21 1.77 14.36
C SER A 307 -30.64 3.02 13.67
N VAL A 308 -31.03 4.19 14.19
CA VAL A 308 -30.55 5.50 13.71
C VAL A 308 -29.68 6.12 14.79
N ASN A 309 -28.38 6.28 14.52
CA ASN A 309 -27.41 6.93 15.41
C ASN A 309 -27.23 6.25 16.79
N PHE A 310 -27.40 4.93 16.86
CA PHE A 310 -27.01 4.15 18.04
C PHE A 310 -26.83 2.66 17.73
N GLN A 311 -26.04 1.98 18.55
CA GLN A 311 -25.98 0.52 18.66
C GLN A 311 -25.87 0.13 20.13
N ALA A 312 -26.82 -0.67 20.63
CA ALA A 312 -26.88 -1.03 22.05
C ALA A 312 -26.74 0.20 22.99
N HIS A 313 -25.63 0.32 23.73
CA HIS A 313 -25.36 1.44 24.64
C HIS A 313 -24.60 2.60 24.00
N ASP A 314 -24.10 2.43 22.77
CA ASP A 314 -23.38 3.46 22.03
C ASP A 314 -24.38 4.40 21.34
N VAL A 315 -24.46 5.65 21.79
CA VAL A 315 -25.47 6.63 21.31
C VAL A 315 -24.80 7.89 20.76
N GLY A 316 -25.14 8.25 19.52
CA GLY A 316 -24.63 9.42 18.84
C GLY A 316 -24.47 9.21 17.33
N ILE A 317 -24.37 10.32 16.58
CA ILE A 317 -24.22 10.29 15.13
C ILE A 317 -22.96 9.52 14.68
N GLN A 318 -21.94 9.49 15.52
CA GLN A 318 -20.71 8.75 15.28
C GLN A 318 -20.90 7.22 15.29
N TYR A 319 -21.97 6.72 15.92
CA TYR A 319 -22.29 5.29 16.03
C TYR A 319 -23.36 4.83 15.02
N ARG A 320 -23.66 5.66 14.02
CA ARG A 320 -24.61 5.29 12.96
C ARG A 320 -24.05 4.17 12.09
N ASN A 321 -24.96 3.47 11.42
CA ASN A 321 -24.64 2.35 10.55
C ASN A 321 -24.27 2.87 9.15
N GLY A 322 -23.17 2.38 8.58
CA GLY A 322 -22.80 2.73 7.22
C GLY A 322 -21.87 1.73 6.55
N ILE A 323 -21.97 1.68 5.23
CA ILE A 323 -21.11 0.91 4.33
C ILE A 323 -20.55 1.89 3.31
N TYR A 324 -19.23 2.03 3.29
CA TYR A 324 -18.52 2.93 2.39
C TYR A 324 -17.43 2.23 1.61
N TRP A 325 -17.10 2.81 0.47
CA TRP A 325 -15.96 2.39 -0.35
C TRP A 325 -15.27 3.61 -0.95
N ASN A 326 -13.96 3.48 -1.16
CA ASN A 326 -13.19 4.55 -1.78
C ASN A 326 -13.42 4.54 -3.31
N HIS A 327 -14.38 5.35 -3.75
CA HIS A 327 -14.79 5.40 -5.15
C HIS A 327 -13.67 5.86 -6.11
N ASN A 328 -12.67 6.61 -5.62
CA ASN A 328 -11.52 7.03 -6.42
C ASN A 328 -10.58 5.86 -6.76
N ASN A 329 -10.79 4.69 -6.17
CA ASN A 329 -9.94 3.52 -6.36
C ASN A 329 -10.41 2.62 -7.50
N PHE A 330 -11.59 2.89 -8.06
CA PHE A 330 -12.28 2.00 -8.98
C PHE A 330 -12.78 2.76 -10.20
N SER A 331 -12.95 2.06 -11.33
CA SER A 331 -13.63 2.66 -12.47
C SER A 331 -15.09 3.00 -12.13
N GLU A 332 -15.73 3.86 -12.92
CA GLU A 332 -17.14 4.17 -12.73
C GLU A 332 -18.04 2.92 -12.81
N ASN A 333 -17.70 1.98 -13.69
CA ASN A 333 -18.40 0.70 -13.80
C ASN A 333 -18.22 -0.16 -12.55
N ASP A 334 -16.98 -0.32 -12.07
CA ASP A 334 -16.70 -1.10 -10.85
C ASP A 334 -17.41 -0.51 -9.62
N ASN A 335 -17.43 0.83 -9.51
CA ASN A 335 -18.17 1.54 -8.47
C ASN A 335 -19.67 1.25 -8.52
N ASN A 336 -20.26 1.29 -9.72
CA ASN A 336 -21.66 0.99 -9.92
C ASN A 336 -21.98 -0.47 -9.58
N GLU A 337 -21.13 -1.42 -10.00
CA GLU A 337 -21.29 -2.85 -9.66
C GLU A 337 -21.24 -3.08 -8.15
N MET A 338 -20.25 -2.49 -7.47
CA MET A 338 -20.10 -2.61 -6.01
C MET A 338 -21.33 -2.07 -5.27
N LYS A 339 -21.79 -0.87 -5.64
CA LYS A 339 -22.99 -0.27 -5.06
C LYS A 339 -24.23 -1.14 -5.28
N GLN A 340 -24.41 -1.68 -6.48
CA GLN A 340 -25.54 -2.56 -6.80
C GLN A 340 -25.47 -3.87 -6.02
N GLU A 341 -24.28 -4.45 -5.83
CA GLU A 341 -24.11 -5.65 -5.02
C GLU A 341 -24.51 -5.40 -3.56
N ILE A 342 -24.06 -4.30 -2.96
CA ILE A 342 -24.39 -3.91 -1.59
C ILE A 342 -25.91 -3.71 -1.43
N LEU A 343 -26.53 -2.93 -2.31
CA LEU A 343 -27.97 -2.66 -2.26
C LEU A 343 -28.80 -3.92 -2.46
N LYS A 344 -28.38 -4.82 -3.35
CA LYS A 344 -29.03 -6.12 -3.54
C LYS A 344 -28.97 -6.97 -2.27
N THR A 345 -27.83 -6.97 -1.57
CA THR A 345 -27.71 -7.67 -0.29
C THR A 345 -28.59 -7.04 0.79
N ILE A 346 -28.63 -5.72 0.91
CA ILE A 346 -29.52 -5.03 1.85
C ILE A 346 -30.98 -5.39 1.59
N ASN A 347 -31.43 -5.34 0.33
CA ASN A 347 -32.80 -5.72 -0.04
C ASN A 347 -33.12 -7.17 0.30
N LYS A 348 -32.14 -8.08 0.19
CA LYS A 348 -32.31 -9.47 0.60
C LYS A 348 -32.47 -9.58 2.13
N VAL A 349 -31.61 -8.91 2.89
CA VAL A 349 -31.60 -8.93 4.36
C VAL A 349 -32.82 -8.22 4.95
N GLN A 350 -33.36 -7.19 4.29
CA GLN A 350 -34.57 -6.47 4.69
C GLN A 350 -35.76 -7.39 4.99
N ASN A 351 -35.86 -8.54 4.31
CA ASN A 351 -36.93 -9.52 4.54
C ASN A 351 -36.93 -10.11 5.96
N ASN A 352 -35.81 -9.99 6.69
CA ASN A 352 -35.69 -10.45 8.08
C ASN A 352 -36.13 -9.38 9.10
N TYR A 353 -36.44 -8.15 8.66
CA TYR A 353 -36.75 -7.01 9.52
C TYR A 353 -38.10 -6.39 9.17
N GLN A 354 -38.92 -6.13 10.18
CA GLN A 354 -40.18 -5.39 10.01
C GLN A 354 -39.95 -3.89 9.81
N LYS A 355 -38.93 -3.34 10.47
CA LYS A 355 -38.50 -1.95 10.29
C LYS A 355 -37.58 -1.84 9.07
N PRO A 356 -37.59 -0.70 8.36
CA PRO A 356 -36.66 -0.48 7.26
C PRO A 356 -35.22 -0.50 7.79
N ILE A 357 -34.33 -1.13 7.02
CA ILE A 357 -32.89 -1.00 7.18
C ILE A 357 -32.51 0.43 6.79
N VAL A 358 -31.79 1.11 7.68
CA VAL A 358 -31.40 2.52 7.55
C VAL A 358 -29.89 2.70 7.48
N THR A 359 -29.14 1.60 7.30
CA THR A 359 -27.68 1.63 7.04
C THR A 359 -27.37 2.47 5.81
N GLU A 360 -26.53 3.51 5.97
CA GLU A 360 -26.17 4.37 4.85
C GLU A 360 -25.21 3.65 3.88
N VAL A 361 -25.37 3.90 2.58
CA VAL A 361 -24.54 3.34 1.51
C VAL A 361 -24.02 4.49 0.68
N LEU A 362 -22.81 4.95 1.00
CA LEU A 362 -22.24 6.17 0.45
C LEU A 362 -20.80 5.94 -0.04
N ASN A 363 -20.36 6.80 -0.94
CA ASN A 363 -18.94 6.91 -1.24
C ASN A 363 -18.18 7.35 0.02
N LEU A 364 -16.94 6.91 0.15
CA LEU A 364 -16.01 7.43 1.14
C LEU A 364 -15.43 8.75 0.63
N ASP A 365 -15.75 9.85 1.32
CA ASP A 365 -15.24 11.19 1.01
C ASP A 365 -13.87 11.42 1.68
N ASN A 366 -13.75 11.04 2.95
CA ASN A 366 -12.50 11.05 3.70
C ASN A 366 -12.50 9.96 4.79
N PHE A 367 -11.30 9.50 5.15
CA PHE A 367 -11.09 8.59 6.27
C PHE A 367 -9.81 9.00 7.00
N TYR A 368 -9.95 9.29 8.28
CA TYR A 368 -8.83 9.63 9.16
C TYR A 368 -8.63 8.48 10.15
N LEU A 369 -7.41 7.97 10.24
CA LEU A 369 -7.09 6.94 11.25
C LEU A 369 -7.37 7.48 12.64
N ALA A 370 -8.00 6.67 13.47
CA ALA A 370 -8.13 6.96 14.88
C ALA A 370 -6.77 6.76 15.57
N GLU A 371 -6.60 7.42 16.70
CA GLU A 371 -5.38 7.41 17.50
C GLU A 371 -4.91 5.98 17.81
N GLU A 372 -3.60 5.76 17.93
CA GLU A 372 -3.01 4.41 18.04
C GLU A 372 -3.57 3.59 19.22
N TYR A 373 -3.97 4.23 20.31
CA TYR A 373 -4.57 3.52 21.45
C TYR A 373 -5.93 2.88 21.11
N HIS A 374 -6.62 3.35 20.06
CA HIS A 374 -7.87 2.78 19.57
C HIS A 374 -7.67 1.58 18.65
N GLN A 375 -6.53 1.47 17.98
CA GLN A 375 -6.24 0.35 17.09
C GLN A 375 -6.11 -0.93 17.91
N ASP A 376 -6.84 -1.99 17.54
CA ASP A 376 -6.83 -3.29 18.21
C ASP A 376 -7.19 -3.18 19.71
N TYR A 377 -8.09 -2.27 20.06
CA TYR A 377 -8.39 -1.93 21.47
C TYR A 377 -8.81 -3.12 22.32
N LEU A 378 -9.65 -4.03 21.82
CA LEU A 378 -10.11 -5.21 22.56
C LEU A 378 -9.02 -6.29 22.71
N ASP A 379 -8.02 -6.32 21.82
CA ASP A 379 -6.85 -7.17 22.00
C ASP A 379 -5.92 -6.60 23.07
N LYS A 380 -5.77 -5.28 23.08
CA LYS A 380 -4.98 -4.53 24.07
C LYS A 380 -5.65 -4.52 25.46
N ASN A 381 -6.98 -4.61 25.51
CA ASN A 381 -7.79 -4.55 26.74
C ASN A 381 -8.79 -5.72 26.82
N PRO A 382 -8.33 -6.95 27.13
CA PRO A 382 -9.22 -8.11 27.23
C PRO A 382 -10.32 -7.89 28.29
N GLY A 383 -11.58 -8.13 27.91
CA GLY A 383 -12.74 -7.98 28.81
C GLY A 383 -13.37 -6.58 28.85
N ALA A 384 -12.86 -5.63 28.06
CA ALA A 384 -13.55 -4.37 27.83
C ALA A 384 -14.92 -4.57 27.17
N TYR A 385 -15.83 -3.60 27.37
CA TYR A 385 -17.19 -3.65 26.81
C TYR A 385 -17.17 -3.75 25.28
N CYS A 386 -18.04 -4.61 24.76
CA CYS A 386 -18.29 -4.77 23.34
C CYS A 386 -19.79 -5.06 23.13
N HIS A 387 -20.45 -4.31 22.24
CA HIS A 387 -21.84 -4.56 21.89
C HIS A 387 -22.01 -5.77 20.95
N ILE A 388 -20.94 -6.15 20.26
CA ILE A 388 -20.90 -7.34 19.40
C ILE A 388 -20.50 -8.57 20.22
N LYS A 389 -21.22 -9.68 20.03
CA LYS A 389 -20.81 -10.97 20.58
C LYS A 389 -19.71 -11.55 19.70
N LEU A 390 -18.49 -11.61 20.25
CA LEU A 390 -17.28 -12.10 19.59
C LEU A 390 -17.15 -13.63 19.65
#